data_AF-A0A926WZV6-F1
#
_entry.id   AF-A0A926WZV6-F1
#
_cell.length_a   1.000
_cell.length_b   1.000
_cell.length_c   1.000
_cell.angle_alpha   90.00
_cell.angle_beta   90.00
_cell.angle_gamma   90.00
#
_symmetry.space_group_name_H-M   'P 1'
#
loop_
_entity.id
_entity.type
_entity.pdbx_description
1 polymer ?
#
loop_
_entity_poly.entity_id
_entity_poly.type
_entity_poly.pdbx_seq_one_letter_code
_entity_poly.pdbx_strand_id
1 'polypeptide(L)'
;MTTVAILPISDVNGERAYRAIAGDKFSVGKTAGQALDALTAQLDEIEFSALLVIQSFRPDPFFSAEQQERLSELMNLWRLARDQGQELPSEQQAELNDLVEMELRAATARTSVLMQ
;
A
#
# COMPACT_ATOMS: atom_id res chain seq x y z
N MET A 1 5.40 -20.34 7.00
CA MET A 1 4.99 -19.01 7.48
C MET A 1 4.01 -18.47 6.48
N THR A 2 2.73 -18.41 6.82
CA THR A 2 1.68 -17.90 5.94
C THR A 2 1.41 -16.45 6.31
N THR A 3 1.79 -15.52 5.45
CA THR A 3 1.54 -14.08 5.66
C THR A 3 0.10 -13.76 5.27
N VAL A 4 -0.61 -13.08 6.17
CA VAL A 4 -1.97 -12.60 5.88
C VAL A 4 -1.96 -11.12 5.52
N ALA A 5 -2.46 -10.80 4.33
CA ALA A 5 -2.66 -9.42 3.87
C ALA A 5 -4.15 -9.07 3.92
N ILE A 6 -4.49 -7.92 4.50
CA ILE A 6 -5.87 -7.40 4.52
C ILE A 6 -5.93 -6.13 3.67
N LEU A 7 -6.78 -6.14 2.64
CA LEU A 7 -6.94 -5.01 1.72
C LEU A 7 -8.38 -4.48 1.74
N PRO A 8 -8.60 -3.15 1.71
CA PRO A 8 -9.92 -2.60 1.45
C PRO A 8 -10.32 -2.88 -0.01
N ILE A 9 -11.56 -3.30 -0.23
CA ILE A 9 -12.16 -3.53 -1.55
C ILE A 9 -13.54 -2.84 -1.63
N SER A 10 -14.03 -2.63 -2.84
CA SER A 10 -15.44 -2.32 -3.09
C SER A 10 -16.21 -3.62 -3.31
N ASP A 11 -17.34 -3.80 -2.62
CA ASP A 11 -18.22 -4.95 -2.82
C ASP A 11 -19.08 -4.80 -4.10
N VAL A 12 -19.94 -5.79 -4.38
CA VAL A 12 -20.84 -5.79 -5.55
C VAL A 12 -21.83 -4.63 -5.57
N ASN A 13 -22.04 -3.96 -4.42
CA ASN A 13 -22.90 -2.79 -4.28
C ASN A 13 -22.09 -1.48 -4.25
N GLY A 14 -20.76 -1.55 -4.37
CA GLY A 14 -19.85 -0.40 -4.24
C GLY A 14 -19.56 0.02 -2.80
N GLU A 15 -20.06 -0.73 -1.81
CA GLU A 15 -19.83 -0.48 -0.38
C GLU A 15 -18.42 -0.91 0.02
N ARG A 16 -17.88 -0.29 1.08
CA ARG A 16 -16.54 -0.62 1.57
C ARG A 16 -16.56 -1.99 2.25
N ALA A 17 -15.76 -2.90 1.73
CA ALA A 17 -15.50 -4.21 2.32
C ALA A 17 -13.98 -4.43 2.49
N TYR A 18 -13.62 -5.55 3.09
CA TYR A 18 -12.23 -5.94 3.31
C TYR A 18 -12.01 -7.37 2.83
N ARG A 19 -10.90 -7.61 2.14
CA ARG A 19 -10.44 -8.93 1.73
C ARG A 19 -9.21 -9.31 2.53
N ALA A 20 -9.24 -10.47 3.20
CA ALA A 20 -8.06 -11.06 3.81
C ALA A 20 -7.54 -12.18 2.90
N ILE A 21 -6.21 -12.26 2.70
CA ILE A 21 -5.56 -13.19 1.76
C ILE A 21 -4.39 -13.89 2.47
N ALA A 22 -4.33 -15.21 2.36
CA ALA A 22 -3.28 -16.08 2.89
C ALA A 22 -2.95 -17.18 1.86
N GLY A 23 -1.86 -17.00 1.10
CA GLY A 23 -1.51 -17.93 0.03
C GLY A 23 -2.60 -18.00 -1.05
N ASP A 24 -3.20 -19.17 -1.23
CA ASP A 24 -4.31 -19.44 -2.16
C ASP A 24 -5.69 -19.26 -1.53
N LYS A 25 -5.77 -19.01 -0.21
CA LYS A 25 -7.02 -18.80 0.52
C LYS A 25 -7.32 -17.32 0.68
N PHE A 26 -8.60 -16.97 0.62
CA PHE A 26 -9.06 -15.62 0.90
C PHE A 26 -10.48 -15.61 1.49
N SER A 27 -10.83 -14.50 2.12
CA SER A 27 -12.16 -14.24 2.65
C SER A 27 -12.53 -12.77 2.45
N VAL A 28 -13.82 -12.44 2.53
CA VAL A 28 -14.32 -11.07 2.47
C VAL A 28 -15.25 -10.81 3.66
N GLY A 29 -15.08 -9.65 4.29
CA GLY A 29 -15.91 -9.20 5.41
C GLY A 29 -16.23 -7.72 5.33
N LYS A 30 -17.25 -7.26 6.07
CA LYS A 30 -17.58 -5.83 6.16
C LYS A 30 -16.54 -5.05 6.96
N THR A 31 -15.83 -5.74 7.85
CA THR A 31 -14.69 -5.20 8.60
C THR A 31 -13.44 -6.03 8.35
N ALA A 32 -12.27 -5.43 8.58
CA ALA A 32 -11.00 -6.15 8.52
C ALA A 32 -10.98 -7.36 9.48
N GLY A 33 -11.54 -7.21 10.68
CA GLY A 33 -11.69 -8.30 11.65
C GLY A 33 -12.58 -9.43 11.13
N GLN A 34 -13.74 -9.12 10.56
CA GLN A 34 -14.63 -10.13 9.98
C GLN A 34 -13.97 -10.90 8.82
N ALA A 35 -13.23 -10.20 7.96
CA ALA A 35 -12.48 -10.86 6.91
C ALA A 35 -11.42 -11.79 7.53
N LEU A 36 -10.64 -11.30 8.50
CA LEU A 36 -9.64 -12.11 9.18
C LEU A 36 -10.25 -13.34 9.86
N ASP A 37 -11.31 -13.19 10.66
CA ASP A 37 -11.99 -14.29 11.35
C ASP A 37 -12.46 -15.37 10.36
N ALA A 38 -13.06 -14.94 9.24
CA ALA A 38 -13.52 -15.84 8.18
C ALA A 38 -12.37 -16.52 7.42
N LEU A 39 -11.18 -15.89 7.36
CA LEU A 39 -9.98 -16.51 6.78
C LEU A 39 -9.37 -17.51 7.76
N THR A 40 -9.33 -17.18 9.04
CA THR A 40 -8.83 -18.04 10.11
C THR A 40 -9.66 -19.31 10.24
N ALA A 41 -10.98 -19.24 10.01
CA ALA A 41 -11.84 -20.43 9.95
C ALA A 41 -11.50 -21.40 8.79
N GLN A 42 -10.79 -20.93 7.76
CA GLN A 42 -10.34 -21.75 6.62
C GLN A 42 -8.90 -22.25 6.76
N LEU A 43 -8.16 -21.74 7.74
CA LEU A 43 -6.76 -22.07 7.99
C LEU A 43 -6.69 -23.03 9.17
N ASP A 44 -6.01 -24.16 9.00
CA ASP A 44 -5.78 -25.09 10.11
C ASP A 44 -4.92 -24.39 11.19
N GLU A 45 -5.14 -24.73 12.47
CA GLU A 45 -4.64 -24.03 13.68
C GLU A 45 -3.12 -23.74 13.75
N ILE A 46 -2.32 -24.18 12.77
CA ILE A 46 -0.86 -24.23 12.81
C ILE A 46 -0.19 -23.18 11.89
N GLU A 47 -0.92 -22.43 11.05
CA GLU A 47 -0.30 -21.59 10.00
C GLU A 47 -0.23 -20.06 10.23
N PHE A 48 -0.74 -19.53 11.35
CA PHE A 48 -0.69 -18.07 11.59
C PHE A 48 0.55 -17.64 12.36
N SER A 49 1.53 -17.08 11.66
CA SER A 49 2.75 -16.55 12.30
C SER A 49 2.75 -15.02 12.51
N ALA A 50 2.05 -14.23 11.69
CA ALA A 50 2.01 -12.76 11.82
C ALA A 50 0.88 -12.10 11.00
N LEU A 51 0.33 -10.99 11.51
CA LEU A 51 -0.58 -10.08 10.80
C LEU A 51 0.20 -8.84 10.34
N LEU A 52 0.18 -8.54 9.04
CA LEU A 52 0.78 -7.33 8.48
C LEU A 52 -0.31 -6.40 7.92
N VAL A 53 -0.51 -5.26 8.57
CA VAL A 53 -1.42 -4.21 8.08
C VAL A 53 -0.60 -3.19 7.29
N ILE A 54 -0.78 -3.17 5.97
CA ILE A 54 -0.16 -2.17 5.10
C ILE A 54 -1.21 -1.11 4.80
N GLN A 55 -1.11 0.04 5.47
CA GLN A 55 -1.93 1.18 5.14
C GLN A 55 -1.36 1.86 3.88
N SER A 56 -2.19 2.04 2.86
CA SER A 56 -1.81 2.85 1.70
C SER A 56 -1.40 4.24 2.16
N PHE A 57 -0.27 4.75 1.66
CA PHE A 57 0.13 6.12 1.86
C PHE A 57 -0.99 7.04 1.37
N ARG A 58 -1.51 7.86 2.27
CA ARG A 58 -2.52 8.86 1.96
C ARG A 58 -1.83 10.22 1.93
N PRO A 59 -2.32 11.14 1.10
CA PRO A 59 -1.81 12.49 1.14
C PRO A 59 -2.17 13.11 2.48
N ASP A 60 -1.28 13.93 2.99
CA ASP A 60 -1.38 14.55 4.30
C ASP A 60 -0.68 15.92 4.30
N PRO A 61 -0.66 16.65 5.43
CA PRO A 61 -0.02 17.96 5.46
C PRO A 61 1.49 17.95 5.17
N PHE A 62 2.16 16.79 5.25
CA PHE A 62 3.59 16.66 5.01
C PHE A 62 3.91 16.28 3.56
N PHE A 63 2.97 15.62 2.88
CA PHE A 63 3.07 15.27 1.47
C PHE A 63 1.71 15.38 0.78
N SER A 64 1.57 16.37 -0.10
CA SER A 64 0.27 16.76 -0.66
C SER A 64 -0.27 15.73 -1.66
N ALA A 65 -1.57 15.83 -1.96
CA ALA A 65 -2.21 15.01 -2.99
C ALA A 65 -1.57 15.22 -4.37
N GLU A 66 -1.22 16.46 -4.71
CA GLU A 66 -0.55 16.80 -5.96
C GLU A 66 0.85 16.17 -6.06
N GLN A 67 1.62 16.23 -4.97
CA GLN A 67 2.95 15.59 -4.91
C GLN A 67 2.85 14.08 -5.03
N GLN A 68 1.84 13.47 -4.39
CA GLN A 68 1.61 12.04 -4.47
C GLN A 68 1.15 11.59 -5.86
N GLU A 69 0.25 12.33 -6.49
CA GLU A 69 -0.20 12.07 -7.85
C GLU A 69 0.98 12.14 -8.81
N ARG A 70 1.78 13.21 -8.72
CA ARG A 70 2.96 13.38 -9.58
C ARG A 70 4.01 12.30 -9.37
N LEU A 71 4.27 11.91 -8.13
CA LEU A 71 5.17 10.80 -7.82
C LEU A 71 4.66 9.47 -8.43
N SER A 72 3.36 9.22 -8.36
CA SER A 72 2.73 8.02 -8.94
C SER A 72 2.88 7.99 -10.47
N GLU A 73 2.66 9.13 -11.14
CA GLU A 73 2.88 9.26 -12.59
C GLU A 73 4.32 8.94 -12.98
N LEU A 74 5.30 9.58 -12.33
CA LEU A 74 6.72 9.39 -12.62
C LEU A 74 7.17 7.96 -12.32
N MET A 75 6.67 7.34 -11.25
CA MET A 75 6.97 5.93 -10.94
C MET A 75 6.41 4.97 -11.99
N ASN A 76 5.24 5.28 -12.59
CA ASN A 76 4.68 4.48 -13.68
C ASN A 76 5.49 4.66 -14.97
N LEU A 77 5.89 5.89 -15.32
CA LEU A 77 6.75 6.17 -16.46
C LEU A 77 8.12 5.50 -16.31
N TRP A 78 8.71 5.58 -15.12
CA TRP A 78 9.97 4.92 -14.79
C TRP A 78 9.87 3.40 -14.96
N ARG A 79 8.79 2.79 -14.46
CA ARG A 79 8.55 1.35 -14.59
C ARG A 79 8.39 0.96 -16.06
N LEU A 80 7.65 1.74 -16.85
CA LEU A 80 7.47 1.51 -18.28
C LEU A 80 8.80 1.57 -19.04
N ALA A 81 9.61 2.59 -18.78
CA ALA A 81 10.94 2.74 -19.39
C ALA A 81 11.83 1.55 -19.02
N ARG A 82 11.91 1.20 -17.73
CA ARG A 82 12.68 0.05 -17.24
C ARG A 82 12.26 -1.25 -17.90
N ASP A 83 10.95 -1.51 -18.00
CA ASP A 83 10.41 -2.74 -18.60
C ASP A 83 10.71 -2.83 -20.11
N GLN A 84 10.99 -1.69 -20.76
CA GLN A 84 11.45 -1.58 -22.15
C GLN A 84 12.98 -1.55 -22.29
N GLY A 85 13.74 -1.66 -21.19
CA GLY A 85 15.20 -1.53 -21.18
C GLY A 85 15.70 -0.10 -21.46
N GLN A 86 14.84 0.89 -21.27
CA GLN A 86 15.13 2.32 -21.42
C GLN A 86 15.30 2.99 -20.06
N GLU A 87 15.93 4.15 -20.07
CA GLU A 87 16.04 5.03 -18.91
C GLU A 87 15.01 6.15 -18.99
N LEU A 88 14.54 6.59 -17.83
CA LEU A 88 13.68 7.76 -17.73
C LEU A 88 14.50 9.01 -18.14
N PRO A 89 13.93 9.98 -18.87
CA PRO A 89 14.61 11.23 -19.21
C PRO A 89 15.22 11.90 -17.98
N SER A 90 16.42 12.47 -18.11
CA SER A 90 17.20 13.00 -16.98
C SER A 90 16.44 14.03 -16.13
N GLU A 91 15.62 14.88 -16.75
CA GLU A 91 14.78 15.86 -16.07
C GLU A 91 13.70 15.18 -15.21
N GLN A 92 13.01 14.19 -15.77
CA GLN A 92 11.99 13.41 -15.06
C GLN A 92 12.61 12.53 -13.96
N GLN A 93 13.83 12.03 -14.17
CA GLN A 93 14.56 11.29 -13.14
C GLN A 93 14.99 12.20 -11.98
N ALA A 94 15.42 13.43 -12.26
CA ALA A 94 15.72 14.41 -11.24
C ALA A 94 14.46 14.77 -10.43
N GLU A 95 13.34 15.06 -11.12
CA GLU A 95 12.05 15.33 -10.49
C GLU A 95 11.59 14.16 -9.60
N LEU A 96 11.71 12.93 -10.11
CA LEU A 96 11.38 11.71 -9.35
C LEU A 96 12.23 11.59 -8.08
N ASN A 97 13.54 11.82 -8.19
CA ASN A 97 14.44 11.76 -7.03
C ASN A 97 14.08 12.83 -5.98
N ASP A 98 13.75 14.04 -6.42
CA ASP A 98 13.36 15.13 -5.52
C ASP A 98 12.05 14.80 -4.79
N LEU A 99 11.04 14.27 -5.49
CA LEU A 99 9.78 13.86 -4.87
C LEU A 99 9.96 12.70 -3.89
N VAL A 100 10.84 11.75 -4.18
CA VAL A 100 11.18 10.65 -3.25
C VAL A 100 11.85 11.20 -1.98
N GLU A 101 12.80 12.12 -2.11
CA GLU A 101 13.45 12.79 -0.97
C GLU A 101 12.43 13.59 -0.14
N MET A 102 11.49 14.28 -0.80
CA MET A 102 10.41 15.00 -0.12
C MET A 102 9.50 14.05 0.68
N GLU A 103 9.09 12.91 0.11
CA GLU A 103 8.28 11.91 0.83
C GLU A 103 9.06 11.27 2.00
N LEU A 104 10.38 11.07 1.87
CA LEU A 104 11.22 10.60 2.97
C LEU A 104 11.26 11.60 4.14
N ARG A 105 11.40 12.89 3.84
CA ARG A 105 11.32 13.96 4.85
C ARG A 105 9.93 14.03 5.47
N ALA A 106 8.88 13.88 4.67
CA ALA A 106 7.51 13.82 5.15
C ALA A 106 7.29 12.65 6.12
N ALA A 107 7.80 11.44 5.80
CA ALA A 107 7.75 10.28 6.70
C ALA A 107 8.45 10.52 8.05
N THR A 108 9.58 11.24 8.02
CA THR A 108 10.32 11.63 9.24
C THR A 108 9.50 12.62 10.07
N ALA A 109 8.86 13.60 9.43
CA ALA A 109 8.00 14.58 10.09
C ALA A 109 6.75 13.92 10.72
N ARG A 110 6.10 12.98 10.00
CA ARG A 110 4.97 12.18 10.52
C ARG A 110 5.35 11.42 11.80
N THR A 111 6.51 10.76 11.76
CA THR A 111 7.03 10.01 12.92
C THR A 111 7.29 10.94 14.09
N SER A 112 7.85 12.12 13.83
CA SER A 112 8.15 13.11 14.87
C SER A 112 6.89 13.63 15.58
N VAL A 113 5.78 13.77 14.86
CA VAL A 113 4.48 14.17 15.44
C VAL A 113 3.86 13.04 16.26
N LEU A 114 4.01 11.78 15.85
CA LEU A 114 3.48 10.62 16.59
C LEU A 114 4.22 10.35 17.92
N MET A 115 5.46 10.83 18.05
CA MET A 115 6.28 10.64 19.25
C MET A 115 6.10 11.75 20.32
N GLN A 116 5.24 12.75 20.06
CA GLN A 116 4.88 13.81 21.02
C GLN A 116 3.64 13.41 21.83
#